data_AF-A0A4Y9P5Z5-F1
#
_entry.id   AF-A0A4Y9P5Z5-F1
#
_cell.length_a   1.000
_cell.length_b   1.000
_cell.length_c   1.000
_cell.angle_alpha   90.00
_cell.angle_beta   90.00
_cell.angle_gamma   90.00
#
_symmetry.space_group_name_H-M   'P 1'
#
loop_
_entity.id
_entity.type
_entity.pdbx_description
1 polymer ?
#
loop_
_entity_poly.entity_id
_entity_poly.type
_entity_poly.pdbx_seq_one_letter_code
_entity_poly.pdbx_strand_id
1 'polypeptide(L)'
;MAGPDGWTAEEWLRAGLEEAPALLRRVIVAAHRHVLGFRLAPPGVSDSVLGWRTATVRPEVIRLEAAGPLLDGVIVGRRLETRTVLTTSLRYRRPVLARFVWLCVGPLHRRIAPYLLERAAALAGAAR
;
A
#
# COMPACT_ATOMS: atom_id res chain seq x y z
N MET A 1 13.83 -9.98 -12.51
CA MET A 1 13.28 -11.33 -12.38
C MET A 1 12.12 -11.33 -11.41
N ALA A 2 11.02 -12.00 -11.76
CA ALA A 2 9.90 -12.21 -10.85
C ALA A 2 10.32 -13.10 -9.66
N GLY A 3 9.57 -13.03 -8.55
CA GLY A 3 9.84 -13.84 -7.37
C GLY A 3 9.72 -15.35 -7.62
N PRO A 4 10.06 -16.21 -6.66
CA PRO A 4 9.92 -17.66 -6.84
C PRO A 4 8.49 -18.11 -7.20
N ASP A 5 7.46 -17.32 -6.87
CA ASP A 5 6.04 -17.53 -7.24
C ASP A 5 5.69 -17.01 -8.65
N GLY A 6 6.66 -16.51 -9.40
CA GLY A 6 6.46 -15.93 -10.72
C GLY A 6 5.85 -14.53 -10.69
N TRP A 7 5.54 -13.99 -9.52
CA TRP A 7 4.91 -12.68 -9.37
C TRP A 7 5.93 -11.56 -9.24
N THR A 8 5.65 -10.44 -9.89
CA THR A 8 6.36 -9.17 -9.73
C THR A 8 5.93 -8.46 -8.44
N ALA A 9 6.72 -7.48 -8.01
CA ALA A 9 6.40 -6.64 -6.85
C ALA A 9 5.09 -5.86 -7.03
N GLU A 10 4.76 -5.46 -8.27
CA GLU A 10 3.49 -4.79 -8.57
C GLU A 10 2.30 -5.73 -8.42
N GLU A 11 2.34 -6.90 -9.04
CA GLU A 11 1.24 -7.89 -8.97
C GLU A 11 0.95 -8.27 -7.52
N TRP A 12 2.01 -8.51 -6.74
CA TRP A 12 1.86 -8.82 -5.33
C TRP A 12 1.21 -7.68 -4.53
N LEU A 13 1.60 -6.43 -4.80
CA LEU A 13 1.03 -5.27 -4.12
C LEU A 13 -0.43 -5.01 -4.54
N ARG A 14 -0.76 -5.20 -5.82
CA ARG A 14 -2.12 -5.11 -6.34
C ARG A 14 -3.02 -6.21 -5.78
N ALA A 15 -2.55 -7.45 -5.69
CA ALA A 15 -3.30 -8.52 -5.05
C ALA A 15 -3.58 -8.22 -3.57
N GLY A 16 -2.60 -7.67 -2.85
CA GLY A 16 -2.80 -7.24 -1.47
C GLY A 16 -3.83 -6.12 -1.31
N LEU A 17 -3.77 -5.09 -2.15
CA LEU A 17 -4.57 -3.86 -1.98
C LEU A 17 -5.89 -3.85 -2.77
N GLU A 18 -5.85 -4.26 -4.03
CA GLU A 18 -6.96 -4.16 -4.98
C GLU A 18 -7.87 -5.40 -4.92
N GLU A 19 -7.33 -6.59 -4.62
CA GLU A 19 -8.12 -7.83 -4.42
C GLU A 19 -8.53 -8.07 -2.96
N ALA A 20 -8.33 -7.06 -2.11
CA ALA A 20 -8.91 -7.04 -0.77
C ALA A 20 -10.45 -7.05 -0.83
N PRO A 21 -11.14 -7.60 0.19
CA PRO A 21 -12.59 -7.54 0.29
C PRO A 21 -13.11 -6.11 0.06
N ALA A 22 -14.17 -5.96 -0.76
CA ALA A 22 -14.61 -4.64 -1.24
C ALA A 22 -14.89 -3.64 -0.11
N LEU A 23 -15.42 -4.11 1.02
CA LEU A 23 -15.65 -3.27 2.20
C LEU A 23 -14.33 -2.77 2.81
N LEU A 24 -13.35 -3.66 2.99
CA LEU A 24 -12.03 -3.31 3.52
C LEU A 24 -11.33 -2.31 2.58
N ARG A 25 -11.41 -2.55 1.26
CA ARG A 25 -10.86 -1.63 0.25
C ARG A 25 -11.46 -0.23 0.38
N ARG A 26 -12.79 -0.11 0.54
CA ARG A 26 -13.47 1.18 0.78
C ARG A 26 -13.01 1.85 2.06
N VAL A 27 -12.88 1.10 3.15
CA VAL A 27 -12.39 1.62 4.45
C VAL A 27 -10.97 2.16 4.32
N ILE A 28 -10.07 1.43 3.64
CA ILE A 28 -8.69 1.85 3.39
C ILE A 28 -8.66 3.16 2.57
N VAL A 29 -9.39 3.22 1.46
CA VAL A 29 -9.46 4.43 0.62
C VAL A 29 -10.03 5.61 1.40
N ALA A 30 -11.09 5.39 2.18
CA ALA A 30 -11.70 6.43 3.00
C ALA A 30 -10.73 6.94 4.08
N ALA A 31 -10.00 6.04 4.76
CA ALA A 31 -9.00 6.41 5.74
C ALA A 31 -7.85 7.22 5.10
N HIS A 32 -7.33 6.76 3.96
CA HIS A 32 -6.27 7.47 3.24
C HIS A 32 -6.70 8.87 2.80
N ARG A 33 -7.89 9.00 2.20
CA ARG A 33 -8.38 10.28 1.68
C ARG A 33 -8.83 11.24 2.77
N HIS A 34 -9.63 10.77 3.73
CA HIS A 34 -10.33 11.64 4.68
C HIS A 34 -9.63 11.76 6.03
N VAL A 35 -8.95 10.71 6.51
CA VAL A 35 -8.27 10.73 7.81
C VAL A 35 -6.83 11.17 7.66
N LEU A 36 -6.09 10.60 6.71
CA LEU A 36 -4.70 11.00 6.43
C LEU A 36 -4.59 12.24 5.52
N GLY A 37 -5.69 12.57 4.82
CA GLY A 37 -5.75 13.75 3.94
C GLY A 37 -4.97 13.57 2.64
N PHE A 38 -4.71 12.35 2.20
CA PHE A 38 -3.98 12.11 0.96
C PHE A 38 -4.80 12.51 -0.27
N ARG A 39 -4.12 13.16 -1.21
CA ARG A 39 -4.62 13.41 -2.56
C ARG A 39 -4.42 12.15 -3.40
N LEU A 40 -5.44 11.29 -3.40
CA LEU A 40 -5.47 10.07 -4.19
C LEU A 40 -6.07 10.32 -5.58
N ALA A 41 -5.49 9.68 -6.60
CA ALA A 41 -6.03 9.66 -7.95
C ALA A 41 -7.45 9.03 -7.97
N PRO A 42 -8.30 9.43 -8.94
CA PRO A 42 -9.56 8.74 -9.19
C PRO A 42 -9.36 7.24 -9.49
N PRO A 43 -10.35 6.38 -9.23
CA PRO A 43 -10.31 4.99 -9.64
C PRO A 43 -10.10 4.85 -11.15
N GLY A 44 -9.30 3.88 -11.58
CA GLY A 44 -9.10 3.55 -13.01
C GLY A 44 -8.00 4.34 -13.72
N VAL A 45 -7.28 5.24 -13.04
CA VAL A 45 -6.07 5.86 -13.61
C VAL A 45 -4.95 4.82 -13.67
N SER A 46 -4.43 4.57 -14.87
CA SER A 46 -3.48 3.49 -15.19
C SER A 46 -2.20 3.51 -14.34
N ASP A 47 -1.71 4.70 -13.98
CA ASP A 47 -0.48 4.86 -13.19
C ASP A 47 -0.74 4.96 -11.68
N SER A 48 -1.78 4.27 -11.19
CA SER A 48 -2.12 4.24 -9.77
C SER A 48 -2.47 2.85 -9.27
N VAL A 49 -2.14 2.62 -7.99
CA VAL A 49 -2.56 1.44 -7.23
C VAL A 49 -3.41 1.94 -6.07
N LEU A 50 -4.69 1.58 -6.04
CA LEU A 50 -5.65 2.06 -5.04
C LEU A 50 -5.65 3.62 -4.89
N GLY A 51 -5.42 4.34 -5.98
CA GLY A 51 -5.34 5.80 -6.04
C GLY A 51 -4.01 6.40 -5.56
N TRP A 52 -3.05 5.59 -5.10
CA TRP A 52 -1.68 6.04 -4.86
C TRP A 52 -0.94 6.15 -6.18
N ARG A 53 -0.18 7.23 -6.39
CA ARG A 53 0.59 7.40 -7.63
C ARG A 53 1.75 6.43 -7.66
N THR A 54 1.90 5.73 -8.77
CA THR A 54 3.05 4.87 -9.00
C THR A 54 4.26 5.70 -9.39
N ALA A 55 5.31 5.68 -8.56
CA ALA A 55 6.54 6.43 -8.78
C ALA A 55 7.66 5.58 -9.40
N THR A 56 7.63 4.27 -9.15
CA THR A 56 8.59 3.32 -9.74
C THR A 56 7.92 1.96 -9.84
N VAL A 57 8.07 1.30 -10.99
CA VAL A 57 7.69 -0.09 -11.22
C VAL A 57 8.87 -0.83 -11.83
N ARG A 58 9.31 -1.88 -11.18
CA ARG A 58 10.28 -2.87 -11.65
C ARG A 58 9.82 -4.24 -11.14
N PRO A 59 10.26 -5.36 -11.75
CA PRO A 59 9.86 -6.69 -11.32
C PRO A 59 10.10 -6.95 -9.81
N GLU A 60 11.16 -6.37 -9.24
CA GLU A 60 11.57 -6.57 -7.85
C GLU A 60 11.13 -5.45 -6.92
N VAL A 61 10.67 -4.31 -7.44
CA VAL A 61 10.32 -3.17 -6.60
C VAL A 61 9.20 -2.33 -7.22
N ILE A 62 8.21 -2.01 -6.39
CA ILE A 62 7.22 -0.99 -6.67
C ILE A 62 7.28 0.07 -5.59
N ARG A 63 7.18 1.34 -6.01
CA ARG A 63 7.13 2.50 -5.12
C ARG A 63 5.90 3.31 -5.43
N LEU A 64 5.05 3.48 -4.43
CA LEU A 64 3.85 4.28 -4.47
C LEU A 64 4.02 5.52 -3.58
N GLU A 65 3.43 6.63 -4.02
CA GLU A 65 3.49 7.90 -3.30
C GLU A 65 2.11 8.55 -3.22
N ALA A 66 1.84 9.17 -2.08
CA ALA A 66 0.70 10.05 -1.90
C ALA A 66 1.12 11.26 -1.04
N ALA A 67 0.57 12.42 -1.36
CA ALA A 67 0.86 13.67 -0.64
C ALA A 67 -0.44 14.23 -0.06
N GLY A 68 -0.37 14.75 1.16
CA GLY A 68 -1.47 15.41 1.86
C GLY A 68 -1.00 16.67 2.57
N PRO A 69 -1.94 17.49 3.10
CA PRO A 69 -1.58 18.70 3.85
C PRO A 69 -1.01 18.37 5.23
N LEU A 70 -1.33 17.20 5.79
CA LEU A 70 -0.85 16.76 7.11
C LEU A 70 0.48 16.01 7.02
N LEU A 71 0.61 15.11 6.04
CA LEU A 71 1.74 14.21 5.88
C LEU A 71 1.87 13.73 4.42
N ASP A 72 3.08 13.31 4.07
CA ASP A 72 3.37 12.56 2.85
C ASP A 72 3.52 11.08 3.19
N GLY A 73 3.08 10.21 2.29
CA GLY A 73 3.19 8.76 2.39
C GLY A 73 4.00 8.18 1.25
N VAL A 74 4.83 7.19 1.57
CA VAL A 74 5.52 6.35 0.60
C VAL A 74 5.29 4.91 0.99
N ILE A 75 4.86 4.10 0.02
CA ILE A 75 4.76 2.65 0.17
C ILE A 75 5.76 2.02 -0.80
N VAL A 76 6.60 1.12 -0.31
CA VAL A 76 7.56 0.38 -1.12
C VAL A 76 7.30 -1.11 -0.93
N GLY A 77 6.88 -1.76 -2.01
CA GLY A 77 6.85 -3.22 -2.11
C GLY A 77 8.17 -3.69 -2.72
N ARG A 78 8.88 -4.60 -2.04
CA ARG A 78 10.11 -5.21 -2.53
C ARG A 78 9.97 -6.72 -2.55
N ARG A 79 10.33 -7.31 -3.68
CA ARG A 79 10.53 -8.74 -3.81
C ARG A 79 11.99 -9.07 -3.58
N LEU A 80 12.22 -9.96 -2.63
CA LEU A 80 13.50 -10.59 -2.38
C LEU A 80 13.38 -12.06 -2.77
N GLU A 81 14.51 -12.76 -2.84
CA GLU A 81 14.58 -14.15 -3.31
C GLU A 81 13.62 -15.08 -2.57
N THR A 82 13.49 -14.93 -1.24
CA THR A 82 12.70 -15.83 -0.38
C THR A 82 11.55 -15.13 0.35
N ARG A 83 11.39 -13.82 0.19
CA ARG A 83 10.40 -13.05 0.94
C ARG A 83 9.93 -11.80 0.20
N THR A 84 8.72 -11.37 0.50
CA THR A 84 8.22 -10.04 0.12
C THR A 84 8.30 -9.11 1.32
N VAL A 85 8.73 -7.87 1.10
CA VAL A 85 8.79 -6.83 2.13
C VAL A 85 7.93 -5.66 1.71
N LEU A 86 7.05 -5.22 2.61
CA LEU A 86 6.31 -3.97 2.47
C LEU A 86 6.83 -2.95 3.48
N THR A 87 7.23 -1.79 2.99
CA THR A 87 7.63 -0.65 3.83
C THR A 87 6.66 0.50 3.62
N THR A 88 6.03 0.95 4.70
CA THR A 88 5.22 2.19 4.71
C THR A 88 5.97 3.25 5.50
N SER A 89 6.32 4.34 4.83
CA SER A 89 7.05 5.46 5.41
C SER A 89 6.18 6.72 5.36
N LEU A 90 6.13 7.45 6.48
CA LEU A 90 5.38 8.69 6.58
C LEU A 90 6.32 9.85 6.92
N ARG A 91 6.13 10.98 6.24
CA ARG A 91 6.79 12.25 6.56
C ARG A 91 5.75 13.24 7.03
N TYR A 92 5.87 13.71 8.27
CA TYR A 92 4.91 14.67 8.81
C TYR A 92 5.21 16.07 8.31
N ARG A 93 4.23 16.70 7.65
CA ARG A 93 4.29 18.13 7.30
C ARG A 93 3.83 19.02 8.45
N ARG A 94 2.85 18.53 9.22
CA ARG A 94 2.37 19.16 10.46
C ARG A 94 2.58 18.21 11.64
N PRO A 95 3.78 18.19 12.26
CA PRO A 95 4.20 17.14 13.19
C PRO A 95 3.22 16.86 14.33
N VAL A 96 2.66 17.90 14.96
CA VAL A 96 1.74 17.74 16.09
C VAL A 96 0.44 17.08 15.66
N LEU A 97 -0.25 17.64 14.65
CA LEU A 97 -1.51 17.09 14.14
C LEU A 97 -1.33 15.70 13.53
N ALA A 98 -0.26 15.51 12.73
CA ALA A 98 0.04 14.23 12.11
C ALA A 98 0.32 13.14 13.15
N ARG A 99 0.97 13.48 14.28
CA ARG A 99 1.19 12.53 15.37
C ARG A 99 -0.12 12.10 16.03
N PHE A 100 -1.06 13.03 16.27
CA PHE A 100 -2.39 12.68 16.78
C PHE A 100 -3.16 11.76 15.83
N VAL A 101 -3.20 12.10 14.55
CA VAL A 101 -3.82 11.23 13.53
C VAL A 101 -3.17 9.85 13.51
N TRP A 102 -1.84 9.78 13.60
CA TRP A 102 -1.10 8.52 13.59
C TRP A 102 -1.29 7.69 14.87
N LEU A 103 -1.58 8.30 16.02
CA LEU A 103 -1.94 7.55 17.23
C LEU A 103 -3.21 6.71 17.02
N CYS A 104 -4.16 7.21 16.23
CA CYS A 104 -5.38 6.47 15.89
C CYS A 104 -5.18 5.50 14.73
N VAL A 105 -4.52 5.95 13.66
CA VAL A 105 -4.39 5.15 12.41
C VAL A 105 -3.28 4.10 12.50
N GLY A 106 -2.19 4.38 13.21
CA GLY A 106 -1.04 3.49 13.33
C GLY A 106 -1.38 2.09 13.86
N PRO A 107 -2.18 1.93 14.93
CA PRO A 107 -2.63 0.63 15.40
C PRO A 107 -3.44 -0.15 14.35
N LEU A 108 -4.35 0.53 13.64
CA LEU A 108 -5.14 -0.09 12.58
C LEU A 108 -4.25 -0.52 11.42
N HIS A 109 -3.31 0.33 11.01
CA HIS A 109 -2.33 0.03 9.97
C HIS A 109 -1.49 -1.21 10.33
N ARG A 110 -1.04 -1.34 11.58
CA ARG A 110 -0.28 -2.51 12.06
C ARG A 110 -1.08 -3.81 12.07
N ARG A 111 -2.41 -3.77 11.96
CA ARG A 111 -3.26 -4.96 11.82
C ARG A 111 -3.61 -5.24 10.36
N ILE A 112 -4.01 -4.20 9.61
CA ILE A 112 -4.44 -4.33 8.23
C ILE A 112 -3.27 -4.70 7.32
N ALA A 113 -2.09 -4.07 7.48
CA ALA A 113 -0.99 -4.32 6.56
C ALA A 113 -0.56 -5.80 6.57
N PRO A 114 -0.25 -6.46 7.71
CA PRO A 114 0.09 -7.88 7.72
C PRO A 114 -1.02 -8.78 7.13
N TYR A 115 -2.28 -8.52 7.46
CA TYR A 115 -3.42 -9.25 6.89
C TYR A 115 -3.45 -9.22 5.35
N LEU A 116 -3.18 -8.05 4.75
CA LEU A 116 -3.13 -7.92 3.30
C LEU A 116 -1.91 -8.65 2.70
N LEU A 117 -0.77 -8.66 3.40
CA LEU A 117 0.42 -9.42 2.98
C LEU A 117 0.15 -10.93 2.99
N GLU A 118 -0.46 -11.43 4.06
CA GLU A 118 -0.81 -12.85 4.21
C GLU A 118 -1.80 -13.28 3.13
N ARG A 119 -2.80 -12.44 2.83
CA ARG A 119 -3.75 -12.69 1.75
C ARG A 119 -3.07 -12.72 0.38
N ALA A 120 -2.19 -11.75 0.09
CA ALA A 120 -1.44 -11.74 -1.17
C ALA A 120 -0.55 -12.98 -1.31
N ALA A 121 0.07 -13.43 -0.22
CA ALA A 121 0.86 -14.67 -0.20
C ALA A 121 -0.02 -15.92 -0.48
N ALA A 122 -1.23 -15.98 0.09
CA ALA A 122 -2.17 -17.07 -0.17
C ALA A 122 -2.62 -17.11 -1.64
N LEU A 123 -2.90 -15.95 -2.25
CA LEU A 123 -3.26 -15.84 -3.67
C LEU A 123 -2.10 -16.26 -4.59
N ALA A 124 -0.88 -15.81 -4.31
CA ALA A 124 0.30 -16.21 -5.06
C ALA A 124 0.60 -17.71 -4.95
N GLY A 125 0.31 -18.32 -3.79
CA GLY A 125 0.43 -19.76 -3.60
C GLY A 125 -0.60 -20.58 -4.37
N ALA A 126 -1.84 -20.06 -4.51
CA ALA A 126 -2.91 -20.73 -5.25
C ALA A 126 -2.79 -20.62 -6.78
N ALA A 127 -1.99 -19.66 -7.27
CA ALA A 127 -1.74 -19.43 -8.70
C ALA A 127 -0.58 -20.27 -9.28
N ARG A 128 0.09 -21.08 -8.43
CA ARG A 128 1.12 -22.06 -8.83
C ARG A 128 0.50 -23.42 -9.10
#